data_AF-A0A5C3Q212-F1
#
_entry.id   AF-A0A5C3Q212-F1
#
_cell.length_a   1.000
_cell.length_b   1.000
_cell.length_c   1.000
_cell.angle_alpha   90.00
_cell.angle_beta   90.00
_cell.angle_gamma   90.00
#
_symmetry.space_group_name_H-M   'P 1'
#
loop_
_entity.id
_entity.type
_entity.pdbx_description
1 polymer ?
#
loop_
_entity_poly.entity_id
_entity_poly.type
_entity_poly.pdbx_seq_one_letter_code
_entity_poly.pdbx_strand_id
1 'polypeptide(L)'
;MWAWGYPKRTAETVLRVIASFALLWLIPGLGLNLGQLFVVAVYAVAITLCTVLDANLVDNANRAGFIAVAQLPVIFLFATKNSILSLLLGTGNGYEKLNFVHRWAGCVMFICAIVHGVLWFQNHHRWNQPILGEPKEDAGLAAFGLLCIIIVSSIFPVRKWGYQIFFSLHIVAYVAFFVSLCYHTPYARPWIYAPLALYGFDLCLRLFKYRVKDPTVEAVSNQMTLRVRLRIFFSRRILESHPFTILTAPAGTSCIKESLDIGGGGMVFGASVKGDWTRVLNQYATLVAKELVLNQGKEGSRAGDQEKSKGSSNRASAAPRQSSQYRRQLWLFQRITE
;
A
#
# COMPACT_ATOMS: atom_id res chain seq x y z
N MET A 1 39.31 -47.68 -5.88
CA MET A 1 38.49 -47.70 -4.65
C MET A 1 37.93 -46.29 -4.47
N TRP A 2 36.70 -46.04 -4.95
CA TRP A 2 36.07 -44.72 -4.94
C TRP A 2 35.05 -44.65 -3.80
N ALA A 3 35.34 -43.91 -2.74
CA ALA A 3 34.37 -43.61 -1.69
C ALA A 3 34.06 -42.10 -1.73
N TRP A 4 32.93 -41.76 -2.35
CA TRP A 4 32.38 -40.41 -2.33
C TRP A 4 31.67 -40.21 -0.98
N GLY A 5 32.21 -39.30 -0.15
CA GLY A 5 31.60 -38.92 1.11
C GLY A 5 30.58 -37.79 0.95
N TYR A 6 29.57 -37.84 1.83
CA TYR A 6 28.54 -36.85 2.19
C TYR A 6 27.14 -36.99 1.59
N PRO A 7 26.14 -37.04 2.50
CA PRO A 7 25.09 -36.05 2.41
C PRO A 7 24.65 -35.55 3.81
N LYS A 8 25.27 -34.49 4.34
CA LYS A 8 24.68 -33.70 5.45
C LYS A 8 23.62 -32.68 4.98
N ARG A 9 23.54 -32.41 3.67
CA ARG A 9 22.61 -31.42 3.08
C ARG A 9 21.17 -31.92 2.92
N THR A 10 20.94 -33.23 2.84
CA THR A 10 19.60 -33.80 2.61
C THR A 10 18.72 -33.70 3.85
N ALA A 11 19.26 -33.96 5.03
CA ALA A 11 18.54 -33.84 6.30
C ALA A 11 18.10 -32.39 6.58
N GLU A 12 18.98 -31.41 6.37
CA GLU A 12 18.61 -29.99 6.50
C GLU A 12 17.55 -29.57 5.48
N THR A 13 17.62 -30.10 4.27
CA THR A 13 16.63 -29.80 3.21
C THR A 13 15.28 -30.43 3.54
N VAL A 14 15.25 -31.68 4.01
CA VAL A 14 14.04 -32.37 4.45
C VAL A 14 13.42 -31.68 5.67
N LEU A 15 14.24 -31.29 6.66
CA LEU A 15 13.79 -30.50 7.80
C LEU A 15 13.22 -29.15 7.39
N ARG A 16 13.84 -28.47 6.41
CA ARG A 16 13.30 -27.22 5.85
C ARG A 16 12.00 -27.45 5.09
N VAL A 17 11.85 -28.56 4.37
CA VAL A 17 10.61 -28.90 3.66
C VAL A 17 9.48 -29.24 4.64
N ILE A 18 9.76 -30.03 5.68
CA ILE A 18 8.79 -30.36 6.73
C ILE A 18 8.42 -29.12 7.54
N ALA A 19 9.41 -28.30 7.94
CA ALA A 19 9.16 -27.03 8.62
C ALA A 19 8.37 -26.06 7.74
N SER A 20 8.67 -25.99 6.44
CA SER A 20 7.90 -25.18 5.49
C SER A 20 6.48 -25.70 5.35
N PHE A 21 6.27 -27.01 5.28
CA PHE A 21 4.95 -27.61 5.16
C PHE A 21 4.10 -27.40 6.43
N ALA A 22 4.70 -27.54 7.62
CA ALA A 22 4.06 -27.25 8.89
C ALA A 22 3.78 -25.75 9.06
N LEU A 23 4.72 -24.87 8.68
CA LEU A 23 4.55 -23.41 8.73
C LEU A 23 3.54 -22.90 7.70
N LEU A 24 3.42 -23.53 6.53
CA LEU A 24 2.56 -23.12 5.41
C LEU A 24 1.18 -23.77 5.42
N TRP A 25 0.81 -24.50 6.48
CA TRP A 25 -0.55 -25.02 6.62
C TRP A 25 -1.52 -23.86 6.89
N LEU A 26 -2.26 -23.46 5.84
CA LEU A 26 -3.28 -22.41 5.92
C LEU A 26 -4.58 -23.01 6.46
N ILE A 27 -5.05 -22.52 7.62
CA ILE A 27 -6.42 -22.80 8.06
C ILE A 27 -7.39 -22.15 7.05
N PRO A 28 -8.31 -22.91 6.42
CA PRO A 28 -9.26 -22.37 5.47
C PRO A 28 -10.06 -21.22 6.10
N GLY A 29 -10.05 -20.05 5.46
CA GLY A 29 -10.80 -18.86 5.87
C GLY A 29 -10.01 -17.79 6.65
N LEU A 30 -8.93 -18.16 7.36
CA LEU A 30 -8.11 -17.21 8.15
C LEU A 30 -6.89 -16.68 7.38
N GLY A 31 -6.39 -17.45 6.39
CA GLY A 31 -5.23 -17.05 5.58
C GLY A 31 -3.96 -16.86 6.41
N LEU A 32 -3.84 -17.57 7.54
CA LEU A 32 -2.68 -17.54 8.43
C LEU A 32 -1.89 -18.84 8.33
N ASN A 33 -0.57 -18.69 8.36
CA ASN A 33 0.41 -19.75 8.53
C ASN A 33 0.45 -20.24 9.99
N LEU A 34 0.85 -21.50 10.25
CA LEU A 34 0.93 -22.05 11.62
C LEU A 34 1.82 -21.21 12.54
N GLY A 35 2.95 -20.71 12.02
CA GLY A 35 3.83 -19.82 12.78
C GLY A 35 3.17 -18.46 13.09
N GLN A 36 2.38 -17.92 12.17
CA GLN A 36 1.63 -16.69 12.41
C GLN A 36 0.52 -16.91 13.43
N LEU A 37 -0.15 -18.06 13.39
CA LEU A 37 -1.15 -18.45 14.38
C LEU A 37 -0.53 -18.56 15.77
N PHE A 38 0.64 -19.19 15.90
CA PHE A 38 1.37 -19.25 17.15
C PHE A 38 1.71 -17.86 17.70
N VAL A 39 2.23 -16.96 16.86
CA VAL A 39 2.53 -15.56 17.27
C VAL A 39 1.26 -14.84 17.74
N VAL A 40 0.15 -14.96 17.00
CA VAL A 40 -1.13 -14.34 17.38
C VAL A 40 -1.66 -14.93 18.69
N ALA A 41 -1.56 -16.25 18.87
CA ALA A 41 -2.03 -16.92 20.09
C ALA A 41 -1.22 -16.49 21.32
N VAL A 42 0.12 -16.51 21.23
CA VAL A 42 1.00 -16.04 22.31
C VAL A 42 0.71 -14.58 22.65
N TYR A 43 0.54 -13.74 21.62
CA TYR A 43 0.19 -12.34 21.81
C TYR A 43 -1.18 -12.17 22.49
N ALA A 44 -2.21 -12.88 22.04
CA ALA A 44 -3.54 -12.83 22.64
C ALA A 44 -3.55 -13.34 24.10
N VAL A 45 -2.80 -14.41 24.40
CA VAL A 45 -2.62 -14.92 25.76
C VAL A 45 -1.92 -13.88 26.63
N ALA A 46 -0.82 -13.29 26.15
CA ALA A 46 -0.10 -12.25 26.88
C ALA A 46 -1.00 -11.05 27.19
N ILE A 47 -1.79 -10.57 26.23
CA ILE A 47 -2.74 -9.47 26.46
C ILE A 47 -3.85 -9.87 27.44
N THR A 48 -4.37 -11.09 27.35
CA THR A 48 -5.37 -11.61 28.29
C THR A 48 -4.79 -11.65 29.70
N LEU A 49 -3.60 -12.20 29.88
CA LEU A 49 -2.88 -12.22 31.16
C LEU A 49 -2.66 -10.79 31.69
N CYS A 50 -2.18 -9.86 30.86
CA CYS A 50 -2.03 -8.46 31.25
C CYS A 50 -3.37 -7.78 31.64
N THR A 51 -4.50 -8.29 31.15
CA THR A 51 -5.83 -7.77 31.48
C THR A 51 -6.34 -8.34 32.80
N VAL A 52 -6.09 -9.62 33.09
CA VAL A 52 -6.69 -10.35 34.23
C VAL A 52 -5.77 -10.52 35.44
N LEU A 53 -4.46 -10.54 35.26
CA LEU A 53 -3.51 -10.73 36.36
C LEU A 53 -3.54 -9.52 37.30
N ASP A 54 -3.65 -9.82 38.60
CA ASP A 54 -3.65 -8.84 39.70
C ASP A 54 -4.73 -7.74 39.57
N ALA A 55 -5.85 -8.01 38.89
CA ALA A 55 -6.99 -7.09 38.83
C ALA A 55 -8.32 -7.81 38.95
N ASN A 56 -9.17 -7.31 39.85
CA ASN A 56 -10.59 -7.60 39.78
C ASN A 56 -11.21 -6.72 38.67
N LEU A 57 -11.55 -7.33 37.53
CA LEU A 57 -12.10 -6.60 36.38
C LEU A 57 -13.44 -5.94 36.69
N VAL A 58 -14.23 -6.52 37.59
CA VAL A 58 -15.56 -6.00 37.94
C VAL A 58 -15.42 -4.65 38.66
N ASP A 59 -14.48 -4.56 39.59
CA ASP A 59 -14.23 -3.32 40.35
C ASP A 59 -13.35 -2.34 39.56
N ASN A 60 -12.51 -2.84 38.65
CA ASN A 60 -11.59 -2.04 37.85
C ASN A 60 -11.83 -2.19 36.34
N ALA A 61 -12.98 -1.69 35.89
CA ALA A 61 -13.35 -1.67 34.47
C ALA A 61 -12.31 -0.91 33.59
N ASN A 62 -11.54 0.01 34.16
CA ASN A 62 -10.54 0.81 33.44
C ASN A 62 -9.35 -0.02 32.95
N ARG A 63 -9.02 -1.15 33.62
CA ARG A 63 -7.88 -2.00 33.24
C ARG A 63 -7.97 -2.45 31.78
N ALA A 64 -9.13 -2.96 31.35
CA ALA A 64 -9.36 -3.37 29.96
C ALA A 64 -9.26 -2.20 28.98
N GLY A 65 -9.71 -1.01 29.37
CA GLY A 65 -9.58 0.21 28.57
C GLY A 65 -8.13 0.64 28.37
N PHE A 66 -7.31 0.62 29.43
CA PHE A 66 -5.88 0.92 29.32
C PHE A 66 -5.13 -0.09 28.46
N ILE A 67 -5.44 -1.38 28.58
CA ILE A 67 -4.86 -2.41 27.73
C ILE A 67 -5.26 -2.21 26.26
N ALA A 68 -6.51 -1.80 25.99
CA ALA A 68 -6.94 -1.47 24.63
C ALA A 68 -6.13 -0.30 24.05
N VAL A 69 -6.00 0.79 24.80
CA VAL A 69 -5.22 1.98 24.38
C VAL A 69 -3.72 1.64 24.19
N ALA A 70 -3.19 0.73 25.02
CA ALA A 70 -1.80 0.26 24.89
C ALA A 70 -1.53 -0.51 23.59
N GLN A 71 -2.56 -0.97 22.87
CA GLN A 71 -2.38 -1.63 21.58
C GLN A 71 -2.15 -0.64 20.42
N LEU A 72 -2.45 0.65 20.59
CA LEU A 72 -2.34 1.63 19.51
C LEU A 72 -0.95 1.71 18.87
N PRO A 73 0.17 1.78 19.65
CA PRO A 73 1.50 1.79 19.06
C PRO A 73 1.80 0.53 18.25
N VAL A 74 1.39 -0.63 18.75
CA VAL A 74 1.59 -1.94 18.09
C VAL A 74 0.83 -1.98 16.77
N ILE A 75 -0.44 -1.58 16.78
CA ILE A 75 -1.29 -1.54 15.58
C ILE A 75 -0.65 -0.70 14.47
N PHE A 76 -0.13 0.49 14.79
CA PHE A 76 0.47 1.38 13.80
C PHE A 76 1.87 0.94 13.36
N LEU A 77 2.66 0.35 14.26
CA LEU A 77 3.98 -0.18 13.94
C LEU A 77 3.92 -1.22 12.82
N PHE A 78 2.88 -2.07 12.85
CA PHE A 78 2.63 -3.10 11.85
C PHE A 78 1.72 -2.66 10.70
N ALA A 79 1.21 -1.42 10.70
CA ALA A 79 0.38 -0.83 9.63
C ALA A 79 1.19 -0.06 8.57
N THR A 80 2.42 0.34 8.89
CA THR A 80 3.23 1.23 8.02
C THR A 80 3.97 0.46 6.92
N LYS A 81 3.87 0.94 5.67
CA LYS A 81 4.51 0.29 4.50
C LYS A 81 6.03 0.37 4.55
N ASN A 82 6.58 1.44 5.13
CA ASN A 82 8.00 1.60 5.42
C ASN A 82 8.30 1.41 6.91
N SER A 83 7.65 0.43 7.55
CA SER A 83 7.89 0.14 8.97
C SER A 83 9.39 -0.05 9.23
N ILE A 84 9.88 0.51 10.34
CA ILE A 84 11.27 0.36 10.83
C ILE A 84 11.63 -1.12 10.90
N LEU A 85 10.67 -2.00 11.23
CA LEU A 85 10.87 -3.45 11.22
C LEU A 85 11.12 -4.02 9.82
N SER A 86 10.45 -3.52 8.79
CA SER A 86 10.70 -3.93 7.40
C SER A 86 12.13 -3.56 6.97
N LEU A 87 12.65 -2.44 7.47
CA LEU A 87 14.03 -2.03 7.25
C LEU A 87 15.03 -2.91 8.02
N LEU A 88 14.72 -3.25 9.28
CA LEU A 88 15.57 -4.08 10.15
C LEU A 88 15.59 -5.56 9.76
N LEU A 89 14.46 -6.13 9.32
CA LEU A 89 14.32 -7.55 8.95
C LEU A 89 14.88 -7.89 7.55
N GLY A 90 15.50 -6.92 6.87
CA GLY A 90 16.17 -7.09 5.58
C GLY A 90 15.26 -7.06 4.35
N THR A 91 15.88 -6.82 3.19
CA THR A 91 15.21 -6.80 1.88
C THR A 91 14.57 -8.15 1.57
N GLY A 92 13.23 -8.23 1.60
CA GLY A 92 12.46 -9.45 1.31
C GLY A 92 11.37 -9.78 2.34
N ASN A 93 11.42 -9.17 3.53
CA ASN A 93 10.37 -9.23 4.54
C ASN A 93 9.43 -8.04 4.42
N GLY A 94 8.68 -8.02 3.30
CA GLY A 94 7.76 -6.93 3.00
C GLY A 94 6.63 -6.78 4.02
N TYR A 95 6.16 -5.54 4.15
CA TYR A 95 5.01 -5.12 4.97
C TYR A 95 3.81 -6.10 4.93
N GLU A 96 3.52 -6.67 3.76
CA GLU A 96 2.39 -7.60 3.58
C GLU A 96 2.48 -8.84 4.47
N LYS A 97 3.70 -9.33 4.74
CA LYS A 97 3.93 -10.48 5.62
C LYS A 97 3.71 -10.16 7.11
N LEU A 98 3.79 -8.88 7.49
CA LEU A 98 3.66 -8.41 8.88
C LEU A 98 2.27 -7.81 9.16
N ASN A 99 1.54 -7.42 8.12
CA ASN A 99 0.21 -6.81 8.24
C ASN A 99 -0.84 -7.72 8.91
N PHE A 100 -0.57 -9.03 9.04
CA PHE A 100 -1.43 -9.88 9.88
C PHE A 100 -1.44 -9.41 11.34
N VAL A 101 -0.30 -8.96 11.88
CA VAL A 101 -0.22 -8.48 13.27
C VAL A 101 -1.07 -7.23 13.46
N HIS A 102 -1.07 -6.29 12.51
CA HIS A 102 -1.96 -5.12 12.55
C HIS A 102 -3.44 -5.52 12.65
N ARG A 103 -3.88 -6.48 11.83
CA ARG A 103 -5.27 -6.98 11.86
C ARG A 103 -5.62 -7.60 13.21
N TRP A 104 -4.78 -8.48 13.73
CA TRP A 104 -5.06 -9.19 14.98
C TRP A 104 -4.90 -8.31 16.21
N ALA A 105 -3.95 -7.38 16.23
CA ALA A 105 -3.83 -6.36 17.28
C ALA A 105 -5.07 -5.45 17.31
N GLY A 106 -5.61 -5.07 16.13
CA GLY A 106 -6.88 -4.36 16.04
C GLY A 106 -8.07 -5.15 16.60
N CYS A 107 -8.14 -6.45 16.31
CA CYS A 107 -9.17 -7.33 16.89
C CYS A 107 -9.05 -7.46 18.41
N VAL A 108 -7.82 -7.63 18.93
CA VAL A 108 -7.57 -7.71 20.38
C VAL A 108 -7.97 -6.39 21.06
N MET A 109 -7.58 -5.25 20.50
CA MET A 109 -8.00 -3.93 20.99
C MET A 109 -9.53 -3.79 21.03
N PHE A 110 -10.21 -4.27 19.98
CA PHE A 110 -11.68 -4.25 19.93
C PHE A 110 -12.32 -5.11 21.02
N ILE A 111 -11.80 -6.32 21.25
CA ILE A 111 -12.27 -7.19 22.34
C ILE A 111 -12.05 -6.51 23.70
N CYS A 112 -10.87 -5.93 23.94
CA CYS A 112 -10.60 -5.19 25.17
C CYS A 112 -11.54 -3.98 25.35
N ALA A 113 -11.88 -3.27 24.27
CA ALA A 113 -12.83 -2.17 24.30
C ALA A 113 -14.26 -2.64 24.60
N ILE A 114 -14.69 -3.79 24.06
CA ILE A 114 -15.98 -4.41 24.42
C ILE A 114 -15.99 -4.76 25.91
N VAL A 115 -14.96 -5.44 26.40
CA VAL A 115 -14.86 -5.82 27.82
C VAL A 115 -14.91 -4.59 28.72
N HIS A 116 -14.16 -3.54 28.38
CA HIS A 116 -14.21 -2.25 29.09
C HIS A 116 -15.63 -1.66 29.10
N GLY A 117 -16.31 -1.59 27.95
CA GLY A 117 -17.66 -1.05 27.84
C GLY A 117 -18.70 -1.85 28.60
N VAL A 118 -18.63 -3.19 28.55
CA VAL A 118 -19.55 -4.08 29.29
C VAL A 118 -19.36 -3.93 30.79
N LEU A 119 -18.12 -3.91 31.28
CA LEU A 119 -17.83 -3.71 32.70
C LEU A 119 -18.26 -2.32 33.17
N TRP A 120 -18.07 -1.30 32.34
CA TRP A 120 -18.52 0.06 32.62
C TRP A 120 -20.04 0.13 32.74
N PHE A 121 -20.77 -0.48 31.80
CA PHE A 121 -22.22 -0.58 31.81
C PHE A 121 -22.74 -1.31 33.06
N GLN A 122 -22.11 -2.43 33.43
CA GLN A 122 -22.46 -3.17 34.65
C GLN A 122 -22.25 -2.33 35.91
N ASN A 123 -21.16 -1.55 35.99
CA ASN A 123 -20.90 -0.66 37.11
C ASN A 123 -21.97 0.44 37.21
N HIS A 124 -22.33 1.07 36.10
CA HIS A 124 -23.38 2.10 36.04
C HIS A 124 -24.73 1.55 36.50
N HIS A 125 -25.07 0.35 36.03
CA HIS A 125 -26.29 -0.33 36.45
C HIS A 125 -26.28 -0.66 37.95
N ARG A 126 -25.16 -1.14 38.49
CA ARG A 126 -25.01 -1.48 39.91
C ARG A 126 -25.15 -0.26 40.84
N TRP A 127 -24.64 0.89 40.42
CA TRP A 127 -24.67 2.13 41.21
C TRP A 127 -25.80 3.09 40.81
N ASN A 128 -26.71 2.64 39.93
CA ASN A 128 -27.82 3.44 39.40
C ASN A 128 -27.39 4.80 38.81
N GLN A 129 -26.25 4.81 38.11
CA GLN A 129 -25.69 5.98 37.45
C GLN A 129 -26.18 6.07 36.00
N PRO A 130 -26.47 7.26 35.46
CA PRO A 130 -26.84 7.43 34.06
C PRO A 130 -25.64 7.08 33.17
N ILE A 131 -25.89 6.41 32.04
CA ILE A 131 -24.86 5.98 31.06
C ILE A 131 -24.52 7.10 30.05
N LEU A 132 -25.40 8.10 29.96
CA LEU A 132 -25.34 9.19 28.99
C LEU A 132 -25.49 10.52 29.72
N GLY A 133 -24.89 11.56 29.17
CA GLY A 133 -25.00 12.93 29.66
C GLY A 133 -23.74 13.46 30.34
N GLU A 134 -22.83 12.59 30.76
CA GLU A 134 -21.48 13.00 31.12
C GLU A 134 -20.61 13.10 29.87
N PRO A 135 -19.92 14.24 29.59
CA PRO A 135 -19.14 14.44 28.38
C PRO A 135 -18.09 13.35 28.13
N LYS A 136 -17.55 12.79 29.21
CA LYS A 136 -16.60 11.67 29.19
C LYS A 136 -17.24 10.40 28.60
N GLU A 137 -18.46 10.10 28.98
CA GLU A 137 -19.17 8.88 28.61
C GLU A 137 -19.67 8.97 27.18
N ASP A 138 -20.22 10.13 26.80
CA ASP A 138 -20.63 10.42 25.43
C ASP A 138 -19.44 10.31 24.46
N ALA A 139 -18.27 10.84 24.84
CA ALA A 139 -17.05 10.69 24.06
C ALA A 139 -16.56 9.22 23.99
N GLY A 140 -16.75 8.45 25.06
CA GLY A 140 -16.43 7.02 25.11
C GLY A 140 -17.31 6.19 24.18
N LEU A 141 -18.61 6.47 24.18
CA LEU A 141 -19.57 5.84 23.26
C LEU A 141 -19.28 6.22 21.81
N ALA A 142 -18.96 7.49 21.55
CA ALA A 142 -18.54 7.95 20.22
C ALA A 142 -17.24 7.24 19.75
N ALA A 143 -16.24 7.10 20.64
CA ALA A 143 -15.01 6.38 20.34
C ALA A 143 -15.28 4.89 20.04
N PHE A 144 -16.14 4.24 20.83
CA PHE A 144 -16.52 2.85 20.60
C PHE A 144 -17.28 2.67 19.27
N GLY A 145 -18.22 3.57 18.96
CA GLY A 145 -18.94 3.57 17.69
C GLY A 145 -18.02 3.72 16.47
N LEU A 146 -17.05 4.63 16.55
CA LEU A 146 -16.02 4.79 15.52
C LEU A 146 -15.14 3.53 15.38
N LEU A 147 -14.78 2.90 16.49
CA LEU A 147 -14.05 1.63 16.47
C LEU A 147 -14.87 0.50 15.82
N CYS A 148 -16.18 0.43 16.07
CA CYS A 148 -17.08 -0.50 15.38
C CYS A 148 -17.09 -0.25 13.87
N ILE A 149 -17.18 1.02 13.43
CA ILE A 149 -17.12 1.39 12.00
C ILE A 149 -15.80 0.92 11.39
N ILE A 150 -14.67 1.13 12.07
CA ILE A 150 -13.35 0.67 11.63
C ILE A 150 -13.35 -0.85 11.46
N ILE A 151 -13.82 -1.62 12.44
CA ILE A 151 -13.78 -3.10 12.38
C ILE A 151 -14.74 -3.64 11.32
N VAL A 152 -15.99 -3.17 11.28
CA VAL A 152 -17.01 -3.64 10.32
C VAL A 152 -16.60 -3.32 8.90
N SER A 153 -16.12 -2.11 8.62
CA SER A 153 -15.61 -1.76 7.29
C SER A 153 -14.36 -2.57 6.89
N SER A 154 -13.62 -3.06 7.88
CA SER A 154 -12.41 -3.87 7.70
C SER A 154 -12.67 -5.36 7.55
N ILE A 155 -13.92 -5.86 7.49
CA ILE A 155 -14.13 -7.29 7.24
C ILE A 155 -13.83 -7.66 5.78
N PHE A 156 -13.41 -8.91 5.54
CA PHE A 156 -12.98 -9.36 4.21
C PHE A 156 -14.03 -9.14 3.11
N PRO A 157 -15.33 -9.46 3.29
CA PRO A 157 -16.35 -9.18 2.28
C PRO A 157 -16.43 -7.71 1.88
N VAL A 158 -16.47 -6.80 2.86
CA VAL A 158 -16.60 -5.35 2.61
C VAL A 158 -15.38 -4.82 1.85
N ARG A 159 -14.16 -5.19 2.27
CA ARG A 159 -12.93 -4.79 1.57
C ARG A 159 -12.85 -5.32 0.14
N LYS A 160 -13.38 -6.52 -0.10
CA LYS A 160 -13.38 -7.13 -1.44
C LYS A 160 -14.32 -6.40 -2.39
N TRP A 161 -15.46 -5.91 -1.90
CA TRP A 161 -16.48 -5.25 -2.71
C TRP A 161 -16.19 -3.76 -2.92
N GLY A 162 -15.59 -3.09 -1.94
CA GLY A 162 -15.39 -1.64 -1.97
C GLY A 162 -14.11 -1.18 -1.29
N TYR A 163 -12.94 -1.58 -1.81
CA TYR A 163 -11.64 -1.23 -1.21
C TYR A 163 -11.44 0.29 -1.03
N GLN A 164 -11.86 1.11 -1.99
CA GLN A 164 -11.71 2.57 -1.91
C GLN A 164 -12.56 3.19 -0.79
N ILE A 165 -13.78 2.67 -0.61
CA ILE A 165 -14.69 3.08 0.46
C ILE A 165 -14.11 2.66 1.80
N PHE A 166 -13.71 1.39 1.93
CA PHE A 166 -13.01 0.88 3.10
C PHE A 166 -11.82 1.77 3.48
N PHE A 167 -10.92 2.05 2.53
CA PHE A 167 -9.70 2.81 2.81
C PHE A 167 -10.01 4.24 3.28
N SER A 168 -10.91 4.93 2.58
CA SER A 168 -11.31 6.30 2.92
C SER A 168 -11.99 6.36 4.27
N LEU A 169 -12.94 5.46 4.50
CA LEU A 169 -13.68 5.36 5.76
C LEU A 169 -12.76 5.01 6.93
N HIS A 170 -11.84 4.06 6.74
CA HIS A 170 -10.89 3.65 7.76
C HIS A 170 -9.98 4.81 8.18
N ILE A 171 -9.50 5.62 7.23
CA ILE A 171 -8.67 6.80 7.53
C ILE A 171 -9.45 7.84 8.32
N VAL A 172 -10.62 8.24 7.83
CA VAL A 172 -11.43 9.27 8.49
C VAL A 172 -11.86 8.78 9.89
N ALA A 173 -12.27 7.51 10.00
CA ALA A 173 -12.73 6.94 11.26
C ALA A 173 -11.63 6.81 12.30
N TYR A 174 -10.38 6.43 11.94
CA TYR A 174 -9.32 6.36 12.96
C TYR A 174 -8.89 7.75 13.46
N VAL A 175 -8.91 8.76 12.58
CA VAL A 175 -8.62 10.16 12.98
C VAL A 175 -9.69 10.65 13.95
N ALA A 176 -10.97 10.46 13.60
CA ALA A 176 -12.08 10.78 14.49
C ALA A 176 -12.00 9.99 15.81
N PHE A 177 -11.62 8.71 15.75
CA PHE A 177 -11.46 7.85 16.93
C PHE A 177 -10.40 8.39 17.88
N PHE A 178 -9.25 8.87 17.38
CA PHE A 178 -8.21 9.48 18.21
C PHE A 178 -8.70 10.76 18.90
N VAL A 179 -9.46 11.59 18.19
CA VAL A 179 -10.06 12.81 18.75
C VAL A 179 -11.05 12.44 19.85
N SER A 180 -12.01 11.55 19.58
CA SER A 180 -12.98 11.09 20.58
C SER A 180 -12.31 10.44 21.79
N LEU A 181 -11.24 9.67 21.57
CA LEU A 181 -10.49 9.03 22.65
C LEU A 181 -9.78 10.05 23.56
N CYS A 182 -9.29 11.17 23.00
CA CYS A 182 -8.70 12.25 23.79
C CYS A 182 -9.71 13.00 24.67
N TYR A 183 -10.97 13.08 24.23
CA TYR A 183 -12.07 13.63 25.03
C TYR A 183 -12.59 12.63 26.06
N HIS A 184 -12.58 11.33 25.73
CA HIS A 184 -12.96 10.28 26.65
C HIS A 184 -11.97 10.14 27.83
N THR A 185 -10.67 10.27 27.58
CA THR A 185 -9.68 10.18 28.66
C THR A 185 -8.39 10.94 28.36
N PRO A 186 -7.92 11.82 29.27
CA PRO A 186 -6.65 12.52 29.09
C PRO A 186 -5.45 11.56 29.10
N TYR A 187 -5.60 10.38 29.71
CA TYR A 187 -4.56 9.36 29.80
C TYR A 187 -4.28 8.65 28.48
N ALA A 188 -5.12 8.81 27.45
CA ALA A 188 -4.87 8.22 26.13
C ALA A 188 -3.83 9.00 25.31
N ARG A 189 -3.61 10.28 25.60
CA ARG A 189 -2.74 11.16 24.79
C ARG A 189 -1.32 10.62 24.61
N PRO A 190 -0.61 10.14 25.66
CA PRO A 190 0.74 9.58 25.50
C PRO A 190 0.79 8.39 24.55
N TRP A 191 -0.27 7.57 24.54
CA TRP A 191 -0.38 6.38 23.69
C TRP A 191 -0.70 6.70 22.23
N ILE A 192 -1.19 7.91 21.94
CA ILE A 192 -1.48 8.39 20.58
C ILE A 192 -0.22 8.98 19.91
N TYR A 193 0.71 9.54 20.68
CA TYR A 193 1.93 10.13 20.13
C TYR A 193 2.79 9.13 19.36
N ALA A 194 2.92 7.89 19.85
CA ALA A 194 3.68 6.85 19.16
C ALA A 194 3.08 6.47 17.79
N PRO A 195 1.77 6.15 17.67
CA PRO A 195 1.08 6.01 16.39
C PRO A 195 1.29 7.17 15.43
N LEU A 196 1.16 8.41 15.93
CA LEU A 196 1.31 9.61 15.11
C LEU A 196 2.74 9.77 14.59
N ALA A 197 3.74 9.53 15.43
CA ALA A 197 5.15 9.56 15.05
C ALA A 197 5.48 8.47 14.01
N LEU A 198 5.00 7.24 14.22
CA LEU A 198 5.21 6.11 13.30
C LEU A 198 4.57 6.37 11.93
N TYR A 199 3.33 6.86 11.91
CA TYR A 199 2.63 7.19 10.66
C TYR A 199 3.24 8.40 9.96
N GLY A 200 3.58 9.45 10.71
CA GLY A 200 4.25 10.65 10.20
C GLY A 200 5.61 10.31 9.57
N PHE A 201 6.41 9.47 10.24
CA PHE A 201 7.68 8.99 9.70
C PHE A 201 7.50 8.19 8.40
N ASP A 202 6.51 7.28 8.34
CA ASP A 202 6.19 6.56 7.11
C ASP A 202 5.75 7.50 5.98
N LEU A 203 4.98 8.55 6.28
CA LEU A 203 4.59 9.56 5.31
C LEU A 203 5.79 10.36 4.80
N CYS A 204 6.68 10.80 5.70
CA CYS A 204 7.93 11.46 5.33
C CYS A 204 8.76 10.57 4.40
N LEU A 205 8.98 9.31 4.74
CA LEU A 205 9.72 8.37 3.88
C LEU A 205 9.06 8.16 2.51
N ARG A 206 7.73 8.13 2.45
CA ARG A 206 7.00 8.05 1.17
C ARG A 206 7.20 9.31 0.34
N LEU A 207 7.17 10.49 0.96
CA LEU A 207 7.43 11.77 0.30
C LEU A 207 8.88 11.85 -0.21
N PHE A 208 9.86 11.39 0.57
CA PHE A 208 11.27 11.33 0.13
C PHE A 208 11.51 10.33 -1.01
N LYS A 209 10.81 9.19 -0.99
CA LYS A 209 10.89 8.17 -2.07
C LYS A 209 10.05 8.53 -3.28
N TYR A 210 9.17 9.52 -3.18
CA TYR A 210 8.28 9.91 -4.25
C TYR A 210 9.10 10.48 -5.41
N ARG A 211 9.10 9.77 -6.54
CA ARG A 211 9.78 10.17 -7.77
C ARG A 211 8.75 10.29 -8.88
N VAL A 212 8.60 11.48 -9.42
CA VAL A 212 7.81 11.71 -10.63
C VAL A 212 8.74 11.58 -11.82
N LYS A 213 8.42 10.65 -12.72
CA LYS A 213 9.05 10.58 -14.03
C LYS A 213 7.98 10.42 -15.09
N ASP A 214 8.25 10.97 -16.26
CA ASP A 214 7.34 10.88 -17.39
C ASP A 214 7.36 9.47 -18.00
N PRO A 215 6.19 8.83 -18.14
CA PRO A 215 6.07 7.51 -18.75
C PRO A 215 6.06 7.56 -20.26
N THR A 216 7.00 6.85 -20.89
CA THR A 216 6.83 6.40 -22.28
C THR A 216 6.04 5.10 -22.26
N VAL A 217 4.84 5.11 -22.86
CA VAL A 217 3.95 3.93 -22.90
C VAL A 217 3.94 3.32 -24.29
N GLU A 218 4.14 2.01 -24.37
CA GLU A 218 4.16 1.28 -25.64
C GLU A 218 3.30 0.02 -25.55
N ALA A 219 2.28 -0.05 -26.41
CA ALA A 219 1.45 -1.25 -26.56
C ALA A 219 2.17 -2.23 -27.48
N VAL A 220 2.52 -3.41 -26.95
CA VAL A 220 3.19 -4.46 -27.75
C VAL A 220 2.16 -5.42 -28.33
N SER A 221 1.03 -5.64 -27.66
CA SER A 221 -0.09 -6.40 -28.20
C SER A 221 -1.41 -6.00 -27.56
N ASN A 222 -2.52 -6.51 -28.11
CA ASN A 222 -3.87 -6.37 -27.53
C ASN A 222 -3.98 -6.92 -26.09
N GLN A 223 -3.00 -7.72 -25.63
CA GLN A 223 -3.03 -8.36 -24.31
C GLN A 223 -1.86 -7.92 -23.40
N MET A 224 -0.90 -7.14 -23.91
CA MET A 224 0.32 -6.79 -23.17
C MET A 224 0.81 -5.37 -23.48
N THR A 225 1.09 -4.61 -22.42
CA THR A 225 1.76 -3.30 -22.48
C THR A 225 3.13 -3.47 -21.85
N LEU A 226 4.18 -3.25 -22.63
CA LEU A 226 5.54 -3.71 -22.28
C LEU A 226 6.44 -2.57 -21.79
N ARG A 227 5.98 -1.33 -21.84
CA ARG A 227 6.77 -0.18 -21.42
C ARG A 227 5.91 0.80 -20.64
N VAL A 228 6.17 0.96 -19.35
CA VAL A 228 5.50 1.94 -18.48
C VAL A 228 6.52 2.56 -17.54
N ARG A 229 7.04 3.76 -17.81
CA ARG A 229 7.88 4.49 -16.83
C ARG A 229 7.04 5.42 -15.94
N LEU A 230 6.26 4.83 -15.02
CA LEU A 230 5.42 5.42 -13.95
C LEU A 230 5.63 6.93 -13.64
N ARG A 231 4.65 7.84 -13.68
CA ARG A 231 3.25 7.85 -13.17
C ARG A 231 2.32 8.39 -14.27
N ILE A 232 1.36 7.60 -14.75
CA ILE A 232 0.46 8.01 -15.84
C ILE A 232 -0.78 8.66 -15.23
N PHE A 233 -0.92 9.97 -15.38
CA PHE A 233 -2.18 10.67 -15.09
C PHE A 233 -3.17 10.38 -16.23
N PHE A 234 -3.79 9.20 -16.23
CA PHE A 234 -4.87 8.90 -17.18
C PHE A 234 -6.19 8.67 -16.44
N SER A 235 -7.20 9.47 -16.81
CA SER A 235 -8.58 9.38 -16.34
C SER A 235 -8.77 9.59 -14.82
N ARG A 236 -10.03 9.51 -14.34
CA ARG A 236 -10.48 9.78 -12.96
C ARG A 236 -9.87 8.88 -11.87
N ARG A 237 -8.89 8.03 -12.18
CA ARG A 237 -8.26 7.03 -11.29
C ARG A 237 -6.84 7.44 -10.86
N ILE A 238 -6.69 8.71 -10.44
CA ILE A 238 -5.42 9.36 -10.13
C ILE A 238 -4.71 8.86 -8.86
N LEU A 239 -5.40 8.11 -7.99
CA LEU A 239 -4.87 7.61 -6.72
C LEU A 239 -4.56 6.11 -6.71
N GLU A 240 -4.77 5.40 -7.82
CA GLU A 240 -4.46 3.97 -7.90
C GLU A 240 -2.96 3.75 -8.12
N SER A 241 -2.34 2.93 -7.27
CA SER A 241 -0.96 2.47 -7.41
C SER A 241 -0.95 0.98 -7.61
N HIS A 242 -0.30 0.51 -8.69
CA HIS A 242 -0.22 -0.91 -9.04
C HIS A 242 1.24 -1.36 -9.01
N PRO A 243 1.54 -2.54 -8.42
CA PRO A 243 2.89 -3.10 -8.47
C PRO A 243 3.18 -3.60 -9.89
N PHE A 244 4.36 -3.27 -10.41
CA PHE A 244 4.84 -3.80 -11.69
C PHE A 244 6.16 -4.52 -11.51
N THR A 245 6.30 -5.63 -12.21
CA THR A 245 7.58 -6.35 -12.30
C THR A 245 8.52 -5.57 -13.21
N ILE A 246 9.74 -5.33 -12.71
CA ILE A 246 10.82 -4.75 -13.51
C ILE A 246 11.31 -5.83 -14.46
N LEU A 247 11.24 -5.57 -15.77
CA LEU A 247 11.68 -6.49 -16.82
C LEU A 247 13.15 -6.29 -17.22
N THR A 248 13.77 -5.20 -16.77
CA THR A 248 15.17 -4.85 -17.08
C THR A 248 16.12 -5.22 -15.95
N ALA A 249 17.24 -5.85 -16.30
CA ALA A 249 18.36 -6.06 -15.40
C ALA A 249 19.13 -4.74 -15.12
N PRO A 250 19.88 -4.63 -13.99
CA PRO A 250 20.76 -3.50 -13.72
C PRO A 250 21.79 -3.28 -14.84
N ALA A 251 22.21 -2.03 -15.03
CA ALA A 251 23.07 -1.62 -16.16
C ALA A 251 24.43 -2.36 -16.24
N GLY A 252 24.93 -2.91 -15.12
CA GLY A 252 26.15 -3.72 -15.09
C GLY A 252 26.00 -5.11 -15.70
N THR A 253 24.79 -5.66 -15.72
CA THR A 253 24.46 -7.03 -16.18
C THR A 253 23.51 -7.07 -17.38
N SER A 254 22.92 -5.93 -17.74
CA SER A 254 22.01 -5.83 -18.88
C SER A 254 22.78 -5.90 -20.20
N CYS A 255 22.38 -6.81 -21.09
CA CYS A 255 22.76 -6.82 -22.51
C CYS A 255 22.02 -5.75 -23.33
N ILE A 256 20.96 -5.15 -22.77
CA ILE A 256 20.22 -4.04 -23.36
C ILE A 256 20.97 -2.74 -23.01
N LYS A 257 22.09 -2.50 -23.68
CA LYS A 257 22.83 -1.22 -23.58
C LYS A 257 22.56 -0.29 -24.76
N GLU A 258 22.14 -0.83 -25.92
CA GLU A 258 22.06 -0.07 -27.18
C GLU A 258 20.79 -0.31 -28.01
N SER A 259 19.96 -1.33 -27.74
CA SER A 259 18.88 -1.70 -28.67
C SER A 259 17.55 -0.93 -28.48
N LEU A 260 17.53 0.11 -27.66
CA LEU A 260 16.42 1.06 -27.60
C LEU A 260 17.04 2.46 -27.67
N ASP A 261 16.66 3.25 -28.69
CA ASP A 261 17.07 4.63 -29.03
C ASP A 261 16.84 5.71 -27.94
N ILE A 262 16.85 5.31 -26.67
CA ILE A 262 16.58 6.17 -25.53
C ILE A 262 17.82 6.13 -24.66
N GLY A 263 18.73 7.06 -24.95
CA GLY A 263 20.02 7.23 -24.30
C GLY A 263 19.95 7.00 -22.80
N GLY A 264 20.75 6.04 -22.33
CA GLY A 264 21.08 5.85 -20.92
C GLY A 264 20.00 5.17 -20.07
N GLY A 265 20.24 3.88 -19.77
CA GLY A 265 19.81 3.14 -18.58
C GLY A 265 18.55 3.61 -17.85
N GLY A 266 17.39 3.05 -18.20
CA GLY A 266 16.23 3.17 -17.31
C GLY A 266 15.34 1.94 -17.31
N MET A 267 14.44 1.89 -16.33
CA MET A 267 13.65 0.71 -16.01
C MET A 267 12.52 0.48 -17.02
N VAL A 268 12.27 -0.78 -17.36
CA VAL A 268 11.12 -1.21 -18.15
C VAL A 268 10.23 -2.06 -17.25
N PHE A 269 8.92 -1.84 -17.36
CA PHE A 269 7.90 -2.49 -16.56
C PHE A 269 6.88 -3.14 -17.49
N GLY A 270 6.52 -4.38 -17.20
CA GLY A 270 5.49 -5.12 -17.95
C GLY A 270 4.15 -5.09 -17.22
N ALA A 271 3.08 -4.82 -17.96
CA ALA A 271 1.71 -4.93 -17.48
C ALA A 271 0.89 -5.81 -18.44
N SER A 272 0.35 -6.91 -17.92
CA SER A 272 -0.62 -7.73 -18.67
C SER A 272 -2.02 -7.14 -18.53
N VAL A 273 -2.82 -7.21 -19.61
CA VAL A 273 -4.18 -6.70 -19.61
C VAL A 273 -5.10 -7.70 -18.89
N LYS A 274 -5.19 -7.57 -17.57
CA LYS A 274 -5.97 -8.49 -16.70
C LYS A 274 -7.10 -7.80 -15.95
N GLY A 275 -6.91 -6.54 -15.55
CA GLY A 275 -7.90 -5.74 -14.83
C GLY A 275 -8.31 -4.47 -15.56
N ASP A 276 -9.32 -3.79 -15.02
CA ASP A 276 -9.88 -2.56 -15.58
C ASP A 276 -8.81 -1.49 -15.81
N TRP A 277 -7.93 -1.28 -14.82
CA TRP A 277 -6.86 -0.29 -14.92
C TRP A 277 -5.87 -0.64 -16.05
N THR A 278 -5.44 -1.89 -16.15
CA THR A 278 -4.50 -2.34 -17.20
C THR A 278 -5.12 -2.30 -18.60
N ARG A 279 -6.45 -2.47 -18.70
CA ARG A 279 -7.18 -2.36 -19.98
C ARG A 279 -7.23 -0.91 -20.45
N VAL A 280 -7.56 0.00 -19.54
CA VAL A 280 -7.57 1.44 -19.81
C VAL A 280 -6.17 1.93 -20.20
N LEU A 281 -5.14 1.46 -19.51
CA LEU A 281 -3.75 1.75 -19.85
C LEU A 281 -3.38 1.28 -21.26
N ASN A 282 -3.74 0.05 -21.64
CA ASN A 282 -3.43 -0.49 -22.96
C ASN A 282 -4.19 0.26 -24.07
N GLN A 283 -5.44 0.64 -23.82
CA GLN A 283 -6.22 1.48 -24.74
C GLN A 283 -5.55 2.84 -24.97
N TYR A 284 -5.12 3.52 -23.89
CA TYR A 284 -4.39 4.77 -23.98
C TYR A 284 -3.09 4.63 -24.79
N ALA A 285 -2.30 3.61 -24.51
CA ALA A 285 -1.06 3.32 -25.23
C ALA A 285 -1.29 3.10 -26.73
N THR A 286 -2.37 2.39 -27.08
CA THR A 286 -2.75 2.13 -28.48
C THR A 286 -3.21 3.40 -29.19
N LEU A 287 -3.93 4.30 -28.51
CA LEU A 287 -4.34 5.59 -29.06
C LEU A 287 -3.13 6.48 -29.36
N VAL A 288 -2.20 6.60 -28.40
CA VAL A 288 -0.97 7.36 -28.58
C VAL A 288 -0.14 6.81 -29.74
N ALA A 289 -0.01 5.49 -29.86
CA ALA A 289 0.68 4.86 -30.99
C ALA A 289 0.03 5.21 -32.34
N LYS A 290 -1.30 5.17 -32.43
CA LYS A 290 -2.04 5.55 -33.65
C LYS A 290 -1.83 7.02 -34.02
N GLU A 291 -1.87 7.93 -33.04
CA GLU A 291 -1.63 9.36 -33.27
C GLU A 291 -0.22 9.65 -33.79
N LEU A 292 0.79 8.95 -33.26
CA LEU A 292 2.17 9.08 -33.72
C LEU A 292 2.32 8.66 -35.19
N VAL A 293 1.72 7.54 -35.58
CA VAL A 293 1.74 7.07 -36.98
C VAL A 293 1.01 8.06 -37.91
N LEU A 294 -0.15 8.57 -37.50
CA LEU A 294 -0.91 9.55 -38.27
C LEU A 294 -0.13 10.87 -38.46
N ASN A 295 0.59 11.31 -37.44
CA ASN A 295 1.40 12.53 -37.51
C ASN A 295 2.63 12.35 -38.40
N GLN A 296 3.32 11.20 -38.32
CA GLN A 296 4.42 10.87 -39.22
C GLN A 296 3.99 10.82 -40.69
N GLY A 297 2.81 10.25 -40.99
CA GLY A 297 2.23 10.25 -42.33
C GLY A 297 1.92 11.65 -42.86
N LYS A 298 1.41 12.54 -42.01
CA LYS A 298 1.13 13.95 -42.37
C LYS A 298 2.40 14.78 -42.59
N GLU A 299 3.45 14.56 -41.80
CA GLU A 299 4.75 15.23 -41.98
C GLU A 299 5.47 14.74 -43.25
N GLY A 300 5.42 13.43 -43.54
CA GLY A 300 5.94 12.87 -44.80
C GLY A 300 5.23 13.45 -46.04
N SER A 301 3.90 13.59 -45.98
CA SER A 301 3.13 14.21 -47.07
C SER A 301 3.45 15.71 -47.24
N ARG A 302 3.61 16.46 -46.14
CA ARG A 302 4.00 17.88 -46.18
C ARG A 302 5.44 18.10 -46.66
N ALA A 303 6.36 17.20 -46.32
CA ALA A 303 7.74 17.24 -46.80
C ALA A 303 7.80 16.95 -48.31
N GLY A 304 7.04 15.95 -48.80
CA GLY A 304 6.93 15.64 -50.22
C GLY A 304 6.30 16.77 -51.05
N ASP A 305 5.31 17.49 -50.49
CA ASP A 305 4.73 18.66 -51.14
C ASP A 305 5.66 19.90 -51.13
N GLN A 306 6.47 20.08 -50.07
CA GLN A 306 7.50 21.12 -50.04
C GLN A 306 8.67 20.83 -50.99
N GLU A 307 9.01 19.56 -51.22
CA GLU A 307 10.04 19.16 -52.18
C GLU A 307 9.56 19.35 -53.63
N LYS A 308 8.28 19.09 -53.92
CA LYS A 308 7.65 19.46 -55.20
C LYS A 308 7.53 20.97 -55.41
N SER A 309 7.32 21.75 -54.36
CA SER A 309 7.27 23.22 -54.41
C SER A 309 8.65 23.88 -54.56
N LYS A 310 9.73 23.23 -54.08
CA LYS A 310 11.11 23.76 -54.16
C LYS A 310 11.86 23.38 -55.44
N GLY A 311 11.24 22.62 -56.35
CA GLY A 311 11.76 22.38 -57.71
C GLY A 311 11.82 23.63 -58.61
N SER A 312 11.54 24.83 -58.09
CA SER A 312 11.51 26.09 -58.86
C SER A 312 12.35 27.24 -58.26
N SER A 313 13.08 27.06 -57.16
CA SER A 313 14.00 28.13 -56.73
C SER A 313 15.21 27.64 -55.93
N ASN A 314 16.36 28.00 -56.49
CA ASN A 314 17.76 27.92 -56.08
C ASN A 314 18.21 27.23 -54.78
N ARG A 315 19.32 26.52 -55.00
CA ARG A 315 20.29 25.89 -54.10
C ARG A 315 20.78 26.85 -53.00
N ALA A 316 20.53 26.53 -51.73
CA ALA A 316 21.33 27.00 -50.60
C ALA A 316 21.25 26.01 -49.42
N SER A 317 22.42 25.70 -48.88
CA SER A 317 22.72 24.77 -47.78
C SER A 317 22.06 25.12 -46.45
N ALA A 318 21.52 24.12 -45.72
CA ALA A 318 21.37 24.19 -44.26
C ALA A 318 21.24 22.79 -43.62
N ALA A 319 21.99 22.58 -42.54
CA ALA A 319 22.08 21.37 -41.71
C ALA A 319 20.74 21.00 -41.01
N PRO A 320 20.56 19.73 -40.56
CA PRO A 320 19.30 19.32 -39.95
C PRO A 320 19.16 19.86 -38.52
N ARG A 321 18.18 20.76 -38.32
CA ARG A 321 17.70 21.21 -37.00
C ARG A 321 16.80 20.13 -36.37
N GLN A 322 17.38 19.17 -35.67
CA GLN A 322 16.68 18.46 -34.59
C GLN A 322 16.78 19.32 -33.32
N SER A 323 15.67 19.85 -32.80
CA SER A 323 15.48 20.19 -31.36
C SER A 323 14.28 21.09 -31.00
N SER A 324 13.40 21.52 -31.91
CA SER A 324 12.35 22.50 -31.55
C SER A 324 10.94 21.96 -31.31
N GLN A 325 10.58 20.76 -31.79
CA GLN A 325 9.21 20.25 -31.67
C GLN A 325 8.88 19.63 -30.30
N TYR A 326 9.85 19.01 -29.61
CA TYR A 326 9.62 18.46 -28.26
C TYR A 326 9.32 19.55 -27.21
N ARG A 327 9.79 20.80 -27.44
CA ARG A 327 9.50 21.93 -26.53
C ARG A 327 8.10 22.52 -26.69
N ARG A 328 7.38 22.26 -27.79
CA ARG A 328 6.03 22.82 -27.99
C ARG A 328 4.91 22.05 -27.29
N GLN A 329 5.11 20.77 -26.97
CA GLN A 329 4.12 20.02 -26.19
C GLN A 329 4.11 20.38 -24.70
N LEU A 330 5.20 20.97 -24.18
CA LEU A 330 5.28 21.49 -22.81
C LEU A 330 4.39 22.73 -22.58
N TRP A 331 4.08 23.52 -23.62
CA TRP A 331 3.32 24.77 -23.46
C TRP A 331 1.79 24.60 -23.46
N LEU A 332 1.28 23.48 -23.96
CA LEU A 332 -0.18 23.24 -24.01
C LEU A 332 -0.74 22.66 -22.71
N PHE A 333 0.11 22.16 -21.81
CA PHE A 333 -0.33 21.56 -20.54
C PHE A 333 -0.39 22.52 -19.36
N GLN A 334 0.20 23.72 -19.47
CA GLN A 334 0.20 24.73 -18.41
C GLN A 334 -1.07 25.63 -18.43
N ARG A 335 -1.99 25.42 -19.37
CA ARG A 335 -3.20 26.23 -19.55
C ARG A 335 -4.52 25.56 -19.09
N ILE A 336 -4.43 24.38 -18.45
CA ILE A 336 -5.60 23.62 -17.96
C ILE A 336 -5.65 23.61 -16.42
N THR A 337 -4.77 24.38 -15.76
CA THR A 337 -4.76 24.55 -14.30
C THR A 337 -4.73 26.03 -13.91
N GLU A 338 -5.63 26.81 -14.50
CA GLU A 338 -6.18 28.03 -13.88
C GLU A 338 -7.67 27.81 -13.63
#